data_AF-I3D1I3-F1
#
_entry.id   AF-I3D1I3-F1
#
_cell.length_a   1.000
_cell.length_b   1.000
_cell.length_c   1.000
_cell.angle_alpha   90.00
_cell.angle_beta   90.00
_cell.angle_gamma   90.00
#
_symmetry.space_group_name_H-M   'P 1'
#
loop_
_entity.id
_entity.type
_entity.pdbx_description
1 polymer ?
#
loop_
_entity_poly.entity_id
_entity_poly.type
_entity_poly.pdbx_seq_one_letter_code
_entity_poly.pdbx_strand_id
1 'polypeptide(L)'
;MTKTKKILILPVLAALVSVLAFSAQDAAALVSTVTNEGSCESPAIGGTWNSVTSTCKVGILVVGPTDKLTVGTGVNFDIGTLTSSGTIQNNGQINIASGGVITTSGKVINNGVIDSVSGTITNSGPFQNYGELISSGTITNGPTGVITNLGNMASTGTITSSGAILVTSNAILTSSGVFTNTLNLTNKGAIMTTGTFTNSGPVENVGIILNQGLFTNSNTITNSGEIFNQCGGSVTNSGTIAQHTVIDICIA
;
A
#
# COMPACT_ATOMS: atom_id res chain seq x y z
N MET A 1 57.85 -9.21 31.68
CA MET A 1 56.44 -9.40 31.26
C MET A 1 55.87 -8.08 30.81
N THR A 2 56.14 -7.72 29.55
CA THR A 2 55.68 -6.51 28.87
C THR A 2 54.36 -6.82 28.17
N LYS A 3 53.24 -6.25 28.64
CA LYS A 3 51.92 -6.40 27.99
C LYS A 3 51.69 -5.26 27.01
N THR A 4 51.90 -5.55 25.74
CA THR A 4 51.55 -4.69 24.60
C THR A 4 50.03 -4.63 24.45
N LYS A 5 49.39 -3.49 24.75
CA LYS A 5 47.97 -3.26 24.44
C LYS A 5 47.85 -2.83 22.98
N LYS A 6 47.28 -3.69 22.13
CA LYS A 6 46.89 -3.37 20.76
C LYS A 6 45.74 -2.37 20.78
N ILE A 7 45.92 -1.21 20.13
CA ILE A 7 44.88 -0.21 19.91
C ILE A 7 44.14 -0.62 18.63
N LEU A 8 42.85 -0.95 18.77
CA LEU A 8 41.94 -1.19 17.65
C LEU A 8 41.26 0.14 17.31
N ILE A 9 41.59 0.72 16.15
CA ILE A 9 40.93 1.91 15.63
C ILE A 9 39.72 1.46 14.81
N LEU A 10 38.52 1.69 15.32
CA LEU A 10 37.26 1.52 14.58
C LEU A 10 36.81 2.91 14.10
N PRO A 11 36.63 3.16 12.79
CA PRO A 11 36.06 4.41 12.32
C PRO A 11 34.54 4.31 12.44
N VAL A 12 33.96 4.79 13.55
CA VAL A 12 32.52 5.04 13.64
C VAL A 12 32.27 6.41 13.02
N LEU A 13 31.82 6.41 11.77
CA LEU A 13 31.28 7.57 11.08
C LEU A 13 29.90 7.89 11.68
N ALA A 14 29.89 8.65 12.77
CA ALA A 14 28.68 9.25 13.31
C ALA A 14 28.31 10.46 12.44
N ALA A 15 27.43 10.24 11.45
CA ALA A 15 26.79 11.33 10.73
C ALA A 15 25.86 12.06 11.71
N LEU A 16 26.27 13.27 12.08
CA LEU A 16 25.55 14.21 12.94
C LEU A 16 24.26 14.65 12.21
N VAL A 17 23.11 14.05 12.54
CA VAL A 17 21.82 14.64 12.17
C VAL A 17 21.53 15.74 13.18
N SER A 18 21.97 16.96 12.90
CA SER A 18 21.59 18.14 13.65
C SER A 18 20.10 18.41 13.37
N VAL A 19 19.23 17.83 14.18
CA VAL A 19 17.86 18.32 14.33
C VAL A 19 17.98 19.67 15.02
N LEU A 20 17.97 20.74 14.23
CA LEU A 20 17.72 22.07 14.75
C LEU A 20 16.32 22.02 15.38
N ALA A 21 16.30 22.09 16.71
CA ALA A 21 15.11 22.24 17.50
C ALA A 21 14.45 23.56 17.08
N PHE A 22 13.45 23.48 16.21
CA PHE A 22 12.47 24.54 16.08
C PHE A 22 11.74 24.63 17.42
N SER A 23 11.80 25.82 18.00
CA SER A 23 11.07 26.22 19.20
C SER A 23 9.63 25.71 19.14
N ALA A 24 9.16 25.12 20.24
CA ALA A 24 7.78 24.73 20.44
C ALA A 24 6.85 25.96 20.26
N GLN A 25 6.37 26.16 19.04
CA GLN A 25 5.15 26.90 18.77
C GLN A 25 4.03 25.85 18.72
N ASP A 26 2.99 26.07 19.52
CA ASP A 26 1.77 25.27 19.65
C ASP A 26 1.59 24.18 18.58
N ALA A 27 1.89 22.94 18.97
CA ALA A 27 1.55 21.75 18.19
C ALA A 27 0.04 21.48 18.27
N ALA A 28 -0.76 22.44 17.81
CA ALA A 28 -2.13 22.16 17.47
C ALA A 28 -2.10 21.16 16.30
N ALA A 29 -2.69 19.99 16.48
CA ALA A 29 -2.92 19.02 15.40
C ALA A 29 -3.55 19.76 14.21
N LEU A 30 -2.83 19.83 13.08
CA LEU A 30 -3.34 20.49 11.90
C LEU A 30 -4.33 19.55 11.22
N VAL A 31 -5.61 19.92 11.24
CA VAL A 31 -6.65 19.22 10.48
C VAL A 31 -6.88 19.99 9.18
N SER A 32 -6.32 19.48 8.09
CA SER A 32 -6.47 20.06 6.76
C SER A 32 -7.53 19.27 6.00
N THR A 33 -8.66 19.92 5.69
CA THR A 33 -9.74 19.33 4.89
C THR A 33 -9.77 20.01 3.53
N VAL A 34 -9.80 19.25 2.44
CA VAL A 34 -9.87 19.78 1.06
C VAL A 34 -11.26 19.47 0.51
N THR A 35 -12.13 20.49 0.41
CA THR A 35 -13.52 20.38 -0.06
C THR A 35 -13.88 21.40 -1.14
N ASN A 36 -13.09 22.45 -1.29
CA ASN A 36 -13.33 23.57 -2.19
C ASN A 36 -12.04 24.37 -2.44
N GLU A 37 -12.13 25.39 -3.29
CA GLU A 37 -11.06 26.34 -3.62
C GLU A 37 -10.34 26.90 -2.39
N GLY A 38 -11.05 27.55 -1.48
CA GLY A 38 -10.44 28.19 -0.31
C GLY A 38 -9.68 27.22 0.59
N SER A 39 -10.16 25.98 0.71
CA SER A 39 -9.47 24.94 1.47
C SER A 39 -8.23 24.38 0.75
N CYS A 40 -8.29 24.25 -0.58
CA CYS A 40 -7.18 23.78 -1.41
C CYS A 40 -6.02 24.79 -1.43
N GLU A 41 -6.34 26.06 -1.58
CA GLU A 41 -5.36 27.15 -1.69
C GLU A 41 -4.92 27.69 -0.33
N SER A 42 -5.42 27.10 0.77
CA SER A 42 -5.01 27.46 2.12
C SER A 42 -3.51 27.20 2.33
N PRO A 43 -2.83 27.95 3.21
CA PRO A 43 -1.40 27.75 3.49
C PRO A 43 -1.06 26.33 3.98
N ALA A 44 -2.03 25.64 4.57
CA ALA A 44 -1.87 24.28 5.09
C ALA A 44 -1.80 23.21 3.97
N ILE A 45 -2.42 23.48 2.82
CA ILE A 45 -2.45 22.56 1.67
C ILE A 45 -1.52 23.06 0.55
N GLY A 46 -1.49 24.37 0.30
CA GLY A 46 -0.64 25.01 -0.70
C GLY A 46 -0.94 24.56 -2.13
N GLY A 47 -2.20 24.18 -2.41
CA GLY A 47 -2.63 23.69 -3.70
C GLY A 47 -3.05 24.79 -4.66
N THR A 48 -3.40 24.38 -5.87
CA THR A 48 -4.06 25.20 -6.89
C THR A 48 -5.39 24.56 -7.25
N TRP A 49 -6.47 25.35 -7.31
CA TRP A 49 -7.80 24.83 -7.56
C TRP A 49 -8.23 24.98 -9.02
N ASN A 50 -8.87 23.94 -9.56
CA ASN A 50 -9.62 24.00 -10.82
C ASN A 50 -11.10 23.82 -10.52
N SER A 51 -11.87 24.89 -10.68
CA SER A 51 -13.30 24.94 -10.40
C SER A 51 -14.16 24.13 -11.37
N VAL A 52 -13.68 23.87 -12.60
CA VAL A 52 -14.41 23.08 -13.60
C VAL A 52 -14.45 21.61 -13.22
N THR A 53 -13.32 21.09 -12.72
CA THR A 53 -13.15 19.67 -12.41
C THR A 53 -13.18 19.37 -10.90
N SER A 54 -13.35 20.41 -10.07
CA SER A 54 -13.18 20.32 -8.62
C SER A 54 -11.85 19.68 -8.22
N THR A 55 -10.78 20.04 -8.94
CA THR A 55 -9.45 19.46 -8.75
C THR A 55 -8.59 20.37 -7.88
N CYS A 56 -8.09 19.85 -6.77
CA CYS A 56 -7.01 20.45 -6.01
C CYS A 56 -5.69 19.80 -6.40
N LYS A 57 -4.81 20.56 -7.05
CA LYS A 57 -3.48 20.08 -7.43
C LYS A 57 -2.43 20.57 -6.44
N VAL A 58 -1.70 19.63 -5.86
CA VAL A 58 -0.67 19.89 -4.84
C VAL A 58 0.65 19.28 -5.29
N GLY A 59 1.73 20.07 -5.22
CA GLY A 59 3.07 19.60 -5.58
C GLY A 59 3.65 18.68 -4.51
N ILE A 60 3.82 19.20 -3.29
CA ILE A 60 4.38 18.47 -2.15
C ILE A 60 3.50 18.74 -0.94
N LEU A 61 3.16 17.70 -0.18
CA LEU A 61 2.44 17.80 1.08
C LEU A 61 3.08 16.90 2.14
N VAL A 62 3.21 17.42 3.36
CA VAL A 62 3.67 16.66 4.52
C VAL A 62 2.60 16.70 5.60
N VAL A 63 2.19 15.54 6.10
CA VAL A 63 1.22 15.39 7.19
C VAL A 63 1.94 14.81 8.40
N GLY A 64 2.10 15.63 9.45
CA GLY A 64 2.78 15.25 10.68
C GLY A 64 2.00 14.20 11.48
N PRO A 65 2.60 13.62 12.53
CA PRO A 65 2.04 12.46 13.25
C PRO A 65 0.72 12.74 13.96
N THR A 66 0.48 14.00 14.34
CA THR A 66 -0.76 14.46 14.97
C THR A 66 -1.77 15.01 13.97
N ASP A 67 -1.36 15.20 12.71
CA ASP A 67 -2.14 15.91 11.72
C ASP A 67 -3.10 14.98 10.97
N LYS A 68 -4.12 15.57 10.38
CA LYS A 68 -5.09 14.85 9.55
C LYS A 68 -5.32 15.57 8.23
N LEU A 69 -5.09 14.86 7.13
CA LEU A 69 -5.57 15.24 5.81
C LEU A 69 -6.93 14.57 5.55
N THR A 70 -7.94 15.36 5.17
CA THR A 70 -9.22 14.84 4.70
C THR A 70 -9.49 15.33 3.29
N VAL A 71 -9.58 14.43 2.31
CA VAL A 71 -10.07 14.74 0.96
C VAL A 71 -11.59 14.57 0.95
N GLY A 72 -12.30 15.65 0.63
CA GLY A 72 -13.76 15.70 0.62
C GLY A 72 -14.38 14.93 -0.53
N THR A 73 -15.65 14.56 -0.38
CA THR A 73 -16.44 13.95 -1.45
C THR A 73 -16.53 14.89 -2.66
N GLY A 74 -16.42 14.35 -3.87
CA GLY A 74 -16.50 15.13 -5.11
C GLY A 74 -15.25 15.96 -5.44
N VAL A 75 -14.17 15.84 -4.66
CA VAL A 75 -12.89 16.48 -4.93
C VAL A 75 -11.94 15.50 -5.62
N ASN A 76 -11.25 15.99 -6.65
CA ASN A 76 -10.08 15.34 -7.25
C ASN A 76 -8.82 15.93 -6.61
N PHE A 77 -8.07 15.14 -5.87
CA PHE A 77 -6.84 15.56 -5.20
C PHE A 77 -5.63 15.02 -5.97
N ASP A 78 -5.08 15.85 -6.85
CA ASP A 78 -3.93 15.51 -7.68
C ASP A 78 -2.65 15.83 -6.90
N ILE A 79 -1.88 14.80 -6.55
CA ILE A 79 -0.70 14.96 -5.70
C ILE A 79 0.58 14.54 -6.42
N GLY A 80 1.60 15.40 -6.33
CA GLY A 80 2.97 15.05 -6.70
C GLY A 80 3.59 14.14 -5.65
N THR A 81 3.97 14.71 -4.50
CA THR A 81 4.55 13.97 -3.38
C THR A 81 3.76 14.19 -2.10
N LEU A 82 3.34 13.11 -1.44
CA LEU A 82 2.74 13.16 -0.09
C LEU A 82 3.49 12.24 0.86
N THR A 83 4.00 12.81 1.95
CA THR A 83 4.58 12.05 3.06
C THR A 83 3.71 12.24 4.29
N SER A 84 3.18 11.14 4.85
CA SER A 84 2.29 11.20 6.00
C SER A 84 2.72 10.25 7.11
N SER A 85 2.91 10.82 8.29
CA SER A 85 2.97 10.07 9.56
C SER A 85 1.69 10.19 10.38
N GLY A 86 0.77 11.06 9.97
CA GLY A 86 -0.54 11.28 10.58
C GLY A 86 -1.66 10.47 9.94
N THR A 87 -2.86 11.03 9.91
CA THR A 87 -4.02 10.37 9.30
C THR A 87 -4.34 10.94 7.93
N ILE A 88 -4.52 10.08 6.93
CA ILE A 88 -5.13 10.43 5.65
C ILE A 88 -6.51 9.79 5.59
N GLN A 89 -7.53 10.61 5.36
CA GLN A 89 -8.89 10.15 5.10
C GLN A 89 -9.32 10.62 3.70
N ASN A 90 -9.46 9.69 2.78
CA ASN A 90 -9.98 9.97 1.45
C ASN A 90 -11.47 9.64 1.36
N ASN A 91 -12.32 10.64 1.14
CA ASN A 91 -13.73 10.44 0.80
C ASN A 91 -14.03 10.85 -0.66
N GLY A 92 -13.03 11.34 -1.40
CA GLY A 92 -13.13 11.76 -2.79
C GLY A 92 -12.23 10.90 -3.68
N GLN A 93 -11.45 11.55 -4.53
CA GLN A 93 -10.48 10.91 -5.41
C GLN A 93 -9.08 11.43 -5.14
N ILE A 94 -8.10 10.55 -4.93
CA ILE A 94 -6.67 10.90 -4.89
C ILE A 94 -6.03 10.36 -6.16
N ASN A 95 -5.43 11.25 -6.94
CA ASN A 95 -4.74 10.91 -8.18
C ASN A 95 -3.23 11.05 -7.99
N ILE A 96 -2.50 9.99 -8.30
CA ILE A 96 -1.04 9.95 -8.29
C ILE A 96 -0.58 9.78 -9.74
N ALA A 97 -0.14 10.88 -10.34
CA ALA A 97 0.34 10.88 -11.71
C ALA A 97 1.70 10.16 -11.84
N SER A 98 2.16 9.99 -13.08
CA SER A 98 3.47 9.40 -13.37
C SER A 98 4.58 10.11 -12.61
N GLY A 99 5.36 9.35 -11.84
CA GLY A 99 6.44 9.87 -10.99
C GLY A 99 5.97 10.47 -9.66
N GLY A 100 4.66 10.54 -9.40
CA GLY A 100 4.11 10.91 -8.11
C GLY A 100 4.36 9.83 -7.05
N VAL A 101 4.48 10.26 -5.80
CA VAL A 101 4.85 9.40 -4.66
C VAL A 101 3.97 9.67 -3.46
N ILE A 102 3.35 8.63 -2.91
CA ILE A 102 2.73 8.65 -1.59
C ILE A 102 3.52 7.73 -0.66
N THR A 103 3.97 8.25 0.47
CA THR A 103 4.61 7.48 1.54
C THR A 103 3.86 7.68 2.85
N THR A 104 3.36 6.60 3.45
CA THR A 104 2.53 6.65 4.65
C THR A 104 3.07 5.72 5.72
N SER A 105 3.44 6.27 6.88
CA SER A 105 3.68 5.51 8.12
C SER A 105 2.53 5.64 9.13
N GLY A 106 1.66 6.63 8.93
CA GLY A 106 0.45 6.80 9.71
C GLY A 106 -0.76 6.06 9.14
N LYS A 107 -1.97 6.41 9.61
CA LYS A 107 -3.21 5.72 9.25
C LYS A 107 -3.77 6.24 7.92
N VAL A 108 -4.10 5.35 7.00
CA VAL A 108 -4.83 5.67 5.77
C VAL A 108 -6.21 5.03 5.82
N ILE A 109 -7.24 5.82 5.53
CA ILE A 109 -8.62 5.36 5.33
C ILE A 109 -9.06 5.83 3.95
N ASN A 110 -9.26 4.89 3.04
CA ASN A 110 -9.79 5.17 1.71
C ASN A 110 -11.26 4.75 1.62
N ASN A 111 -12.18 5.72 1.66
CA ASN A 111 -13.61 5.52 1.40
C ASN A 111 -13.99 5.84 -0.05
N GLY A 112 -13.13 6.55 -0.79
CA GLY A 112 -13.34 6.91 -2.18
C GLY A 112 -12.41 6.14 -3.11
N VAL A 113 -11.78 6.85 -4.06
CA VAL A 113 -10.88 6.25 -5.05
C VAL A 113 -9.46 6.75 -4.84
N ILE A 114 -8.48 5.84 -4.85
CA ILE A 114 -7.07 6.16 -5.03
C ILE A 114 -6.66 5.58 -6.39
N ASP A 115 -6.25 6.43 -7.31
CA ASP A 115 -5.79 6.05 -8.64
C ASP A 115 -4.32 6.43 -8.83
N SER A 116 -3.47 5.42 -9.00
CA SER A 116 -2.03 5.56 -9.19
C SER A 116 -1.63 5.17 -10.61
N VAL A 117 -1.49 6.19 -11.47
CA VAL A 117 -1.14 6.01 -12.88
C VAL A 117 0.38 6.12 -13.03
N SER A 118 1.07 4.97 -12.99
CA SER A 118 2.54 4.90 -12.97
C SER A 118 3.19 5.64 -11.78
N GLY A 119 2.44 5.86 -10.70
CA GLY A 119 2.91 6.42 -9.44
C GLY A 119 3.49 5.36 -8.48
N THR A 120 3.97 5.81 -7.33
CA THR A 120 4.46 4.93 -6.25
C THR A 120 3.68 5.16 -4.97
N ILE A 121 3.17 4.09 -4.37
CA ILE A 121 2.58 4.08 -3.04
C ILE A 121 3.46 3.22 -2.14
N THR A 122 3.96 3.80 -1.05
CA THR A 122 4.71 3.08 -0.02
C THR A 122 3.98 3.20 1.31
N ASN A 123 3.52 2.08 1.84
CA ASN A 123 2.83 2.01 3.12
C ASN A 123 3.70 1.28 4.15
N SER A 124 3.85 1.87 5.34
CA SER A 124 4.45 1.27 6.53
C SER A 124 3.55 1.39 7.77
N GLY A 125 2.31 1.87 7.60
CA GLY A 125 1.30 1.98 8.65
C GLY A 125 0.02 1.19 8.35
N PRO A 126 -1.06 1.44 9.10
CA PRO A 126 -2.38 0.85 8.84
C PRO A 126 -3.04 1.50 7.62
N PHE A 127 -3.38 0.72 6.61
CA PHE A 127 -4.09 1.15 5.41
C PHE A 127 -5.42 0.39 5.30
N GLN A 128 -6.54 1.11 5.39
CA GLN A 128 -7.88 0.54 5.24
C GLN A 128 -8.50 1.01 3.93
N ASN A 129 -8.71 0.09 2.99
CA ASN A 129 -9.35 0.36 1.71
C ASN A 129 -10.82 -0.08 1.74
N TYR A 130 -11.75 0.85 1.98
CA TYR A 130 -13.19 0.61 1.88
C TYR A 130 -13.74 0.85 0.47
N GLY A 131 -13.16 1.81 -0.25
CA GLY A 131 -13.50 2.10 -1.64
C GLY A 131 -12.62 1.35 -2.63
N GLU A 132 -12.01 2.08 -3.55
CA GLU A 132 -11.22 1.52 -4.65
C GLU A 132 -9.76 2.02 -4.60
N LEU A 133 -8.82 1.10 -4.75
CA LEU A 133 -7.41 1.37 -4.99
C LEU A 133 -7.01 0.76 -6.34
N ILE A 134 -6.73 1.61 -7.33
CA ILE A 134 -6.22 1.22 -8.64
C ILE A 134 -4.77 1.66 -8.78
N SER A 135 -3.91 0.78 -9.28
CA SER A 135 -2.52 1.14 -9.58
C SER A 135 -1.99 0.47 -10.83
N SER A 136 -1.51 1.25 -11.78
CA SER A 136 -0.63 0.77 -12.85
C SER A 136 0.86 0.92 -12.51
N GLY A 137 1.17 1.61 -11.42
CA GLY A 137 2.52 1.81 -10.90
C GLY A 137 2.94 0.78 -9.84
N THR A 138 3.64 1.25 -8.81
CA THR A 138 4.18 0.39 -7.73
C THR A 138 3.44 0.62 -6.42
N ILE A 139 2.99 -0.46 -5.79
CA ILE A 139 2.51 -0.50 -4.41
C ILE A 139 3.51 -1.31 -3.59
N THR A 140 4.10 -0.68 -2.57
CA THR A 140 4.96 -1.35 -1.59
C THR A 140 4.32 -1.28 -0.22
N ASN A 141 4.01 -2.42 0.36
CA ASN A 141 3.64 -2.55 1.76
C ASN A 141 4.86 -3.04 2.55
N GLY A 142 5.52 -2.14 3.26
CA GLY A 142 6.73 -2.43 4.02
C GLY A 142 6.48 -3.32 5.24
N PRO A 143 7.54 -3.72 5.97
CA PRO A 143 7.47 -4.76 7.01
C PRO A 143 6.48 -4.50 8.15
N THR A 144 6.26 -3.23 8.49
CA THR A 144 5.31 -2.80 9.53
C THR A 144 3.95 -2.42 8.98
N GLY A 145 3.82 -2.36 7.65
CA GLY A 145 2.60 -1.97 6.98
C GLY A 145 1.53 -3.06 7.06
N VAL A 146 0.28 -2.63 7.23
CA VAL A 146 -0.88 -3.51 7.25
C VAL A 146 -1.90 -2.96 6.26
N ILE A 147 -2.10 -3.67 5.15
CA ILE A 147 -3.18 -3.37 4.21
C ILE A 147 -4.38 -4.23 4.56
N THR A 148 -5.49 -3.59 4.90
CA THR A 148 -6.80 -4.23 5.03
C THR A 148 -7.67 -3.78 3.86
N ASN A 149 -7.92 -4.69 2.92
CA ASN A 149 -8.83 -4.47 1.82
C ASN A 149 -10.26 -4.90 2.21
N LEU A 150 -11.15 -3.91 2.24
CA LEU A 150 -12.58 -4.08 2.49
C LEU A 150 -13.44 -3.84 1.23
N GLY A 151 -12.90 -3.12 0.25
CA GLY A 151 -13.50 -2.91 -1.07
C GLY A 151 -12.69 -3.56 -2.18
N ASN A 152 -12.36 -2.76 -3.21
CA ASN A 152 -11.66 -3.23 -4.40
C ASN A 152 -10.22 -2.74 -4.45
N MET A 153 -9.29 -3.65 -4.70
CA MET A 153 -7.89 -3.33 -4.99
C MET A 153 -7.52 -3.96 -6.33
N ALA A 154 -7.08 -3.15 -7.28
CA ALA A 154 -6.68 -3.61 -8.61
C ALA A 154 -5.29 -3.07 -8.95
N SER A 155 -4.40 -3.94 -9.40
CA SER A 155 -3.08 -3.53 -9.87
C SER A 155 -2.71 -4.19 -11.19
N THR A 156 -2.38 -3.37 -12.18
CA THR A 156 -1.72 -3.83 -13.41
C THR A 156 -0.20 -3.68 -13.34
N GLY A 157 0.31 -2.96 -12.33
CA GLY A 157 1.73 -2.77 -12.07
C GLY A 157 2.29 -3.78 -11.06
N THR A 158 3.16 -3.30 -10.16
CA THR A 158 3.82 -4.15 -9.16
C THR A 158 3.24 -3.94 -7.77
N ILE A 159 2.83 -5.02 -7.11
CA ILE A 159 2.55 -5.08 -5.68
C ILE A 159 3.69 -5.87 -5.02
N THR A 160 4.39 -5.25 -4.08
CA THR A 160 5.34 -5.94 -3.21
C THR A 160 4.91 -5.76 -1.76
N SER A 161 4.64 -6.85 -1.07
CA SER A 161 4.30 -6.83 0.35
C SER A 161 5.30 -7.61 1.16
N SER A 162 6.03 -6.88 2.01
CA SER A 162 6.71 -7.43 3.18
C SER A 162 5.95 -7.15 4.46
N GLY A 163 4.80 -6.47 4.41
CA GLY A 163 3.86 -6.35 5.53
C GLY A 163 2.67 -7.31 5.40
N ALA A 164 1.70 -7.19 6.31
CA ALA A 164 0.50 -8.01 6.29
C ALA A 164 -0.53 -7.48 5.28
N ILE A 165 -1.18 -8.39 4.55
CA ILE A 165 -2.35 -8.09 3.72
C ILE A 165 -3.54 -8.92 4.22
N LEU A 166 -4.68 -8.25 4.42
CA LEU A 166 -5.96 -8.87 4.73
C LEU A 166 -6.98 -8.49 3.66
N VAL A 167 -7.53 -9.47 2.95
CA VAL A 167 -8.68 -9.31 2.04
C VAL A 167 -9.91 -9.85 2.77
N THR A 168 -10.87 -8.97 3.08
CA THR A 168 -12.10 -9.35 3.80
C THR A 168 -13.13 -10.03 2.89
N SER A 169 -14.18 -10.62 3.47
CA SER A 169 -15.11 -11.52 2.75
C SER A 169 -15.83 -10.92 1.54
N ASN A 170 -16.05 -9.61 1.51
CA ASN A 170 -16.70 -8.93 0.38
C ASN A 170 -15.71 -8.16 -0.50
N ALA A 171 -14.41 -8.30 -0.23
CA ALA A 171 -13.36 -7.55 -0.89
C ALA A 171 -12.72 -8.36 -2.01
N ILE A 172 -12.23 -7.66 -3.02
CA ILE A 172 -11.56 -8.24 -4.18
C ILE A 172 -10.17 -7.62 -4.32
N LEU A 173 -9.15 -8.46 -4.45
CA LEU A 173 -7.81 -8.06 -4.87
C LEU A 173 -7.50 -8.68 -6.23
N THR A 174 -7.34 -7.83 -7.24
CA THR A 174 -6.95 -8.25 -8.59
C THR A 174 -5.53 -7.79 -8.90
N SER A 175 -4.69 -8.71 -9.36
CA SER A 175 -3.35 -8.38 -9.87
C SER A 175 -3.13 -8.98 -11.24
N SER A 176 -2.98 -8.13 -12.25
CA SER A 176 -2.61 -8.54 -13.61
C SER A 176 -1.14 -8.31 -13.93
N GLY A 177 -0.40 -7.63 -13.04
CA GLY A 177 1.04 -7.42 -13.14
C GLY A 177 1.84 -8.38 -12.27
N VAL A 178 2.71 -7.87 -11.41
CA VAL A 178 3.52 -8.68 -10.49
C VAL A 178 3.02 -8.47 -9.07
N PHE A 179 2.67 -9.56 -8.39
CA PHE A 179 2.37 -9.56 -6.96
C PHE A 179 3.38 -10.44 -6.23
N THR A 180 4.18 -9.85 -5.35
CA THR A 180 5.09 -10.57 -4.46
C THR A 180 4.64 -10.39 -3.01
N ASN A 181 4.40 -11.50 -2.31
CA ASN A 181 4.09 -11.51 -0.90
C ASN A 181 5.15 -12.31 -0.12
N THR A 182 5.82 -11.67 0.84
CA THR A 182 6.86 -12.30 1.66
C THR A 182 6.47 -12.46 3.13
N LEU A 183 5.33 -11.91 3.54
CA LEU A 183 4.81 -12.02 4.92
C LEU A 183 3.34 -12.52 4.93
N ASN A 184 2.57 -12.21 5.97
CA ASN A 184 1.23 -12.79 6.14
C ASN A 184 0.23 -12.27 5.10
N LEU A 185 -0.43 -13.19 4.39
CA LEU A 185 -1.59 -12.90 3.55
C LEU A 185 -2.81 -13.68 4.04
N THR A 186 -3.85 -12.98 4.46
CA THR A 186 -5.14 -13.60 4.81
C THR A 186 -6.18 -13.24 3.75
N ASN A 187 -6.74 -14.24 3.10
CA ASN A 187 -7.81 -14.08 2.13
C ASN A 187 -9.11 -14.68 2.66
N LYS A 188 -10.11 -13.83 2.90
CA LYS A 188 -11.49 -14.23 3.19
C LYS A 188 -12.45 -13.92 2.04
N GLY A 189 -12.04 -13.08 1.10
CA GLY A 189 -12.80 -12.66 -0.08
C GLY A 189 -12.27 -13.33 -1.34
N ALA A 190 -11.98 -12.54 -2.37
CA ALA A 190 -11.44 -13.03 -3.63
C ALA A 190 -10.07 -12.43 -3.95
N ILE A 191 -9.12 -13.28 -4.35
CA ILE A 191 -7.87 -12.88 -4.97
C ILE A 191 -7.87 -13.40 -6.41
N MET A 192 -7.64 -12.51 -7.38
CA MET A 192 -7.61 -12.84 -8.80
C MET A 192 -6.25 -12.46 -9.39
N THR A 193 -5.53 -13.42 -9.95
CA THR A 193 -4.19 -13.20 -10.49
C THR A 193 -4.13 -13.66 -11.94
N THR A 194 -3.93 -12.71 -12.87
CA THR A 194 -3.69 -13.04 -14.29
C THR A 194 -2.23 -12.83 -14.69
N GLY A 195 -1.45 -12.12 -13.86
CA GLY A 195 -0.02 -11.94 -14.04
C GLY A 195 0.80 -12.94 -13.21
N THR A 196 1.89 -12.47 -12.61
CA THR A 196 2.75 -13.31 -11.74
C THR A 196 2.42 -13.07 -10.28
N PHE A 197 2.06 -14.12 -9.56
CA PHE A 197 1.94 -14.13 -8.11
C PHE A 197 3.03 -15.02 -7.51
N THR A 198 3.94 -14.41 -6.74
CA THR A 198 4.98 -15.11 -5.98
C THR A 198 4.71 -14.96 -4.50
N ASN A 199 4.54 -16.08 -3.82
CA ASN A 199 4.33 -16.14 -2.39
C ASN A 199 5.49 -16.89 -1.70
N SER A 200 6.13 -16.21 -0.76
CA SER A 200 7.12 -16.79 0.16
C SER A 200 6.76 -16.55 1.64
N GLY A 201 5.63 -15.90 1.93
CA GLY A 201 5.06 -15.77 3.27
C GLY A 201 3.93 -16.78 3.54
N PRO A 202 3.48 -16.92 4.79
CA PRO A 202 2.34 -17.77 5.11
C PRO A 202 1.03 -17.18 4.56
N VAL A 203 0.17 -18.05 4.02
CA VAL A 203 -1.15 -17.66 3.50
C VAL A 203 -2.25 -18.43 4.25
N GLU A 204 -3.27 -17.70 4.69
CA GLU A 204 -4.52 -18.27 5.17
C GLU A 204 -5.61 -17.97 4.12
N ASN A 205 -6.06 -18.99 3.41
CA ASN A 205 -7.14 -18.85 2.43
C ASN A 205 -8.42 -19.50 2.95
N VAL A 206 -9.41 -18.67 3.26
CA VAL A 206 -10.79 -19.08 3.58
C VAL A 206 -11.75 -18.70 2.45
N GLY A 207 -11.35 -17.75 1.60
CA GLY A 207 -12.09 -17.33 0.41
C GLY A 207 -11.66 -18.07 -0.85
N ILE A 208 -11.68 -17.35 -1.97
CA ILE A 208 -11.38 -17.88 -3.29
C ILE A 208 -10.08 -17.25 -3.81
N ILE A 209 -9.18 -18.07 -4.34
CA ILE A 209 -8.06 -17.63 -5.18
C ILE A 209 -8.28 -18.14 -6.59
N LEU A 210 -8.34 -17.22 -7.56
CA LEU A 210 -8.47 -17.50 -8.99
C LEU A 210 -7.16 -17.17 -9.69
N ASN A 211 -6.41 -18.20 -10.08
CA ASN A 211 -5.21 -18.04 -10.88
C ASN A 211 -5.50 -18.26 -12.37
N GLN A 212 -5.11 -17.30 -13.20
CA GLN A 212 -5.07 -17.36 -14.66
C GLN A 212 -3.66 -17.06 -15.21
N GLY A 213 -2.67 -16.88 -14.32
CA GLY A 213 -1.29 -16.56 -14.67
C GLY A 213 -0.28 -17.49 -13.99
N LEU A 214 0.87 -16.97 -13.58
CA LEU A 214 1.90 -17.75 -12.90
C LEU A 214 1.74 -17.62 -11.38
N PHE A 215 1.38 -18.70 -10.71
CA PHE A 215 1.38 -18.80 -9.25
C PHE A 215 2.62 -19.59 -8.81
N THR A 216 3.52 -18.97 -8.04
CA THR A 216 4.60 -19.67 -7.34
C THR A 216 4.43 -19.57 -5.83
N ASN A 217 4.42 -20.70 -5.14
CA ASN A 217 4.43 -20.79 -3.69
C ASN A 217 5.70 -21.50 -3.18
N SER A 218 6.40 -20.89 -2.23
CA SER A 218 7.53 -21.52 -1.53
C SER A 218 7.34 -21.63 -0.02
N ASN A 219 6.17 -21.26 0.51
CA ASN A 219 5.85 -21.36 1.94
C ASN A 219 4.53 -22.13 2.15
N THR A 220 3.88 -21.98 3.29
CA THR A 220 2.65 -22.69 3.63
C THR A 220 1.43 -21.86 3.25
N ILE A 221 0.54 -22.48 2.47
CA ILE A 221 -0.83 -22.04 2.25
C ILE A 221 -1.75 -22.96 3.05
N THR A 222 -2.45 -22.42 4.02
CA THR A 222 -3.54 -23.11 4.72
C THR A 222 -4.83 -22.79 3.99
N ASN A 223 -5.31 -23.74 3.18
CA ASN A 223 -6.44 -23.51 2.29
C ASN A 223 -7.72 -24.19 2.79
N SER A 224 -8.52 -23.46 3.57
CA SER A 224 -9.86 -23.87 3.96
C SER A 224 -10.94 -23.45 2.96
N GLY A 225 -10.62 -22.55 2.03
CA GLY A 225 -11.46 -22.14 0.91
C GLY A 225 -11.13 -22.91 -0.37
N GLU A 226 -11.08 -22.19 -1.49
CA GLU A 226 -10.84 -22.75 -2.83
C GLU A 226 -9.68 -22.03 -3.53
N ILE A 227 -8.87 -22.80 -4.25
CA ILE A 227 -7.84 -22.28 -5.16
C ILE A 227 -8.09 -22.91 -6.53
N PHE A 228 -8.52 -22.08 -7.48
CA PHE A 228 -8.75 -22.50 -8.86
C PHE A 228 -7.59 -22.07 -9.74
N ASN A 229 -7.02 -23.03 -10.45
CA ASN A 229 -6.11 -22.76 -11.56
C ASN A 229 -6.89 -22.88 -12.87
N GLN A 230 -7.19 -21.74 -13.47
CA GLN A 230 -7.96 -21.61 -14.69
C GLN A 230 -7.10 -21.87 -15.95
N CYS A 231 -7.74 -21.93 -17.11
CA CYS A 231 -7.07 -22.06 -18.40
C CYS A 231 -6.00 -20.98 -18.58
N GLY A 232 -4.79 -21.40 -18.97
CA GLY A 232 -3.65 -20.49 -19.13
C GLY A 232 -2.89 -20.20 -17.83
N GLY A 233 -3.43 -20.60 -16.68
CA GLY A 233 -2.76 -20.53 -15.39
C GLY A 233 -1.80 -21.70 -15.16
N SER A 234 -0.77 -21.47 -14.36
CA SER A 234 0.15 -22.48 -13.86
C SER A 234 0.41 -22.28 -12.37
N VAL A 235 0.52 -23.38 -11.63
CA VAL A 235 0.86 -23.36 -10.21
C VAL A 235 2.12 -24.19 -9.98
N THR A 236 3.15 -23.54 -9.44
CA THR A 236 4.36 -24.20 -8.94
C THR A 236 4.40 -24.06 -7.43
N ASN A 237 4.38 -25.18 -6.72
CA ASN A 237 4.46 -25.20 -5.26
C ASN A 237 5.69 -26.00 -4.80
N SER A 238 6.69 -25.31 -4.25
CA SER A 238 7.82 -25.92 -3.54
C SER A 238 7.65 -25.90 -2.01
N GLY A 239 6.63 -25.20 -1.51
CA GLY A 239 6.19 -25.24 -0.12
C GLY A 239 5.05 -26.24 0.11
N THR A 240 4.06 -25.84 0.91
CA THR A 240 2.92 -26.69 1.29
C THR A 240 1.60 -26.01 0.96
N ILE A 241 0.65 -26.76 0.40
CA ILE A 241 -0.77 -26.38 0.34
C ILE A 241 -1.53 -27.40 1.17
N ALA A 242 -2.00 -26.97 2.34
CA ALA A 242 -2.67 -27.82 3.32
C ALA A 242 -4.20 -27.69 3.23
N GLN A 243 -4.90 -28.72 3.72
CA GLN A 243 -6.36 -28.89 3.65
C GLN A 243 -6.84 -29.11 2.20
N HIS A 244 -7.43 -28.13 1.54
CA HIS A 244 -7.88 -28.30 0.15
C HIS A 244 -6.75 -28.04 -0.84
N THR A 245 -6.60 -28.93 -1.82
CA THR A 245 -5.62 -28.77 -2.90
C THR A 245 -6.10 -27.79 -3.97
N VAL A 246 -5.23 -27.47 -4.92
CA VAL A 246 -5.58 -26.70 -6.11
C VAL A 246 -6.56 -27.49 -6.99
N ILE A 247 -7.54 -26.79 -7.56
CA ILE A 247 -8.49 -27.32 -8.54
C ILE A 247 -8.09 -26.78 -9.91
N ASP A 248 -7.52 -27.63 -10.75
CA ASP A 248 -7.25 -27.31 -12.15
C ASP A 248 -8.54 -27.42 -12.97
N ILE A 249 -8.98 -26.31 -13.56
CA ILE A 249 -10.23 -26.24 -14.32
C ILE A 249 -10.06 -26.72 -15.76
N CYS A 250 -8.84 -26.69 -16.30
CA CYS A 250 -8.57 -26.96 -17.70
C CYS A 250 -7.71 -28.20 -17.93
N ILE A 251 -7.92 -29.21 -17.08
CA ILE A 251 -7.35 -30.53 -17.31
C ILE A 251 -7.99 -31.11 -18.59
N ALA A 252 -7.14 -31.46 -19.56
CA ALA A 252 -7.53 -32.30 -20.69
C ALA A 252 -7.90 -33.71 -20.20
#